data_AF-A0A1F2HQM9-F1
#
_entry.id   AF-A0A1F2HQM9-F1
#
_cell.length_a   1.000
_cell.length_b   1.000
_cell.length_c   1.000
_cell.angle_alpha   90.00
_cell.angle_beta   90.00
_cell.angle_gamma   90.00
#
_symmetry.space_group_name_H-M   'P 1'
#
loop_
_entity.id
_entity.type
_entity.pdbx_description
1 polymer ?
#
loop_
_entity_poly.entity_id
_entity_poly.type
_entity_poly.pdbx_seq_one_letter_code
_entity_poly.pdbx_strand_id
1 'polypeptide(L)'
;MTRFDVSSSGANALMELSRKLLSTYENLVNAGVVLEERIGFLEGRDAELYTKIIEASQHITFLVKKDRDNFFQLSNKLKLLSIKLQEILDISSVSVTANSGEQNVRNETMFIESIEEKNILDNFYNSLNVTKTINLIDPPGGHRLSWVHSRDIIGVFHFESIKADDLWNHHTGNKAKFAELALKIGTVRTMIEGGMNLEQIKQDSTLTACVEQYFSLNRAVRVYQYGDKYIFSGEGRRRVRIAQELGLDIPVFIAKIAHIV
;
A
#
# COMPACT_ATOMS: atom_id res chain seq x y z
N MET A 1 24.11 6.30 -36.47
CA MET A 1 23.27 7.02 -35.50
C MET A 1 22.22 6.03 -35.01
N THR A 2 22.54 5.33 -33.93
CA THR A 2 21.73 4.25 -33.34
C THR A 2 20.42 4.85 -32.83
N ARG A 3 19.30 4.52 -33.48
CA ARG A 3 17.96 4.78 -32.91
C ARG A 3 17.91 4.03 -31.59
N PHE A 4 17.90 4.76 -30.48
CA PHE A 4 17.52 4.19 -29.19
C PHE A 4 16.10 3.66 -29.36
N ASP A 5 15.95 2.36 -29.21
CA ASP A 5 14.67 1.67 -29.23
C ASP A 5 13.88 2.14 -28.00
N VAL A 6 13.09 3.19 -28.17
CA VAL A 6 12.10 3.61 -27.19
C VAL A 6 10.95 2.62 -27.32
N SER A 7 11.15 1.38 -26.87
CA SER A 7 10.09 0.39 -26.78
C SER A 7 9.43 0.46 -25.41
N SER A 8 8.29 -0.23 -25.23
CA SER A 8 7.62 -0.41 -23.93
C SER A 8 8.57 -0.86 -22.80
N SER A 9 9.72 -1.45 -23.15
CA SER A 9 10.82 -1.77 -22.24
C SER A 9 11.38 -0.56 -21.49
N GLY A 10 11.48 0.62 -22.12
CA GLY A 10 12.03 1.84 -21.50
C GLY A 10 11.05 2.47 -20.51
N ALA A 11 9.76 2.52 -20.86
CA ALA A 11 8.71 2.96 -19.96
C ALA A 11 8.63 2.03 -18.74
N ASN A 12 8.68 0.71 -18.95
CA ASN A 12 8.71 -0.28 -17.89
C ASN A 12 9.96 -0.17 -17.00
N ALA A 13 11.14 0.06 -17.59
CA ALA A 13 12.38 0.23 -16.84
C ALA A 13 12.36 1.48 -15.93
N LEU A 14 11.80 2.60 -16.39
CA LEU A 14 11.63 3.81 -15.57
C LEU A 14 10.65 3.60 -14.43
N MET A 15 9.57 2.85 -14.69
CA MET A 15 8.59 2.49 -13.66
C MET A 15 9.21 1.54 -12.62
N GLU A 16 9.99 0.54 -13.05
CA GLU A 16 10.74 -0.33 -12.13
C GLU A 16 11.78 0.44 -11.33
N LEU A 17 12.49 1.39 -11.93
CA LEU A 17 13.47 2.23 -11.24
C LEU A 17 12.79 3.08 -10.16
N SER A 18 11.64 3.69 -10.48
CA SER A 18 10.80 4.42 -9.54
C SER A 18 10.41 3.55 -8.32
N ARG A 19 10.05 2.29 -8.56
CA ARG A 19 9.67 1.32 -7.51
C ARG A 19 10.86 0.88 -6.66
N LYS A 20 11.99 0.55 -7.31
CA LYS A 20 13.23 0.18 -6.62
C LYS A 20 13.70 1.30 -5.71
N LEU A 21 13.61 2.55 -6.16
CA LEU A 21 13.96 3.71 -5.35
C LEU A 21 13.13 3.81 -4.06
N LEU A 22 11.82 3.60 -4.14
CA LEU A 22 10.91 3.66 -2.99
C LEU A 22 11.13 2.47 -2.03
N SER A 23 11.27 1.26 -2.57
CA SER A 23 11.55 0.05 -1.78
C SER A 23 12.91 0.12 -1.08
N THR A 24 13.95 0.62 -1.75
CA THR A 24 15.26 0.84 -1.11
C THR A 24 15.17 1.83 0.03
N TYR A 25 14.41 2.92 -0.12
CA TYR A 25 14.17 3.88 0.95
C TYR A 25 13.48 3.23 2.16
N GLU A 26 12.38 2.48 1.94
CA GLU A 26 11.66 1.80 3.01
C GLU A 26 12.51 0.74 3.72
N ASN A 27 13.27 -0.06 2.97
CA ASN A 27 14.19 -1.05 3.52
C ASN A 27 15.25 -0.40 4.42
N LEU A 28 15.74 0.78 4.04
CA LEU A 28 16.77 1.49 4.81
C LEU A 28 16.21 2.04 6.13
N VAL A 29 14.96 2.54 6.12
CA VAL A 29 14.24 2.97 7.33
C VAL A 29 13.95 1.77 8.24
N ASN A 30 13.52 0.64 7.67
CA ASN A 30 13.22 -0.58 8.43
C ASN A 30 14.47 -1.24 9.01
N ALA A 31 15.62 -1.16 8.33
CA ALA A 31 16.88 -1.67 8.84
C ALA A 31 17.29 -1.02 10.17
N GLY A 32 17.01 0.28 10.35
CA GLY A 32 17.22 0.97 11.63
C GLY A 32 16.39 0.37 12.76
N VAL A 33 15.10 0.09 12.50
CA VAL A 33 14.18 -0.53 13.48
C VAL A 33 14.65 -1.94 13.86
N VAL A 34 15.01 -2.76 12.87
CA VAL A 34 15.50 -4.13 13.10
C VAL A 34 16.83 -4.14 13.85
N LEU A 35 17.70 -3.16 13.60
CA LEU A 35 18.95 -3.02 14.34
C LEU A 35 18.69 -2.74 15.82
N GLU A 36 17.79 -1.79 16.13
CA GLU A 36 17.39 -1.43 17.49
C GLU A 36 16.82 -2.64 18.26
N GLU A 37 15.95 -3.44 17.62
CA GLU A 37 15.39 -4.67 18.20
C GLU A 37 16.48 -5.72 18.48
N ARG A 38 17.45 -5.89 17.57
CA ARG A 38 18.47 -6.93 17.69
C ARG A 38 19.56 -6.64 18.71
N ILE A 39 19.80 -5.37 19.03
CA ILE A 39 20.85 -4.97 19.98
C ILE A 39 20.33 -4.70 21.39
N GLY A 40 19.01 -4.82 21.64
CA GLY A 40 18.41 -4.59 22.97
C GLY A 40 19.06 -5.40 24.10
N PHE A 41 19.65 -6.56 23.81
CA PHE A 41 20.40 -7.35 24.81
C PHE A 41 21.66 -6.64 25.35
N LEU A 42 22.18 -5.64 24.65
CA LEU A 42 23.34 -4.84 25.08
C LEU A 42 22.98 -3.81 26.13
N GLU A 43 21.71 -3.39 26.22
CA GLU A 43 21.24 -2.39 27.20
C GLU A 43 21.60 -2.80 28.64
N GLY A 44 21.47 -4.10 28.96
CA GLY A 44 21.83 -4.66 30.27
C GLY A 44 23.27 -5.17 30.42
N ARG A 45 24.08 -5.16 29.36
CA ARG A 45 25.45 -5.74 29.36
C ARG A 45 26.54 -4.69 29.17
N ASP A 46 26.30 -3.70 28.32
CA ASP A 46 27.21 -2.61 28.00
C ASP A 46 26.39 -1.40 27.53
N ALA A 47 25.88 -0.65 28.52
CA ALA A 47 24.98 0.47 28.29
C ALA A 47 25.64 1.61 27.49
N GLU A 48 26.96 1.79 27.63
CA GLU A 48 27.69 2.82 26.88
C GLU A 48 27.77 2.46 25.39
N LEU A 49 28.11 1.21 25.08
CA LEU A 49 28.13 0.72 23.71
C LEU A 49 26.72 0.72 23.09
N TYR A 50 25.71 0.27 23.83
CA TYR A 50 24.31 0.31 23.40
C TYR A 50 23.87 1.73 23.02
N THR A 51 24.13 2.71 23.89
CA THR A 51 23.76 4.12 23.68
C THR A 51 24.40 4.67 22.40
N LYS A 52 25.71 4.44 22.19
CA LYS A 52 26.42 4.91 20.99
C LYS A 52 25.86 4.32 19.69
N ILE A 53 25.49 3.04 19.69
CA ILE A 53 24.93 2.37 18.50
C ILE A 53 23.52 2.90 18.20
N ILE A 54 22.68 3.08 19.23
CA ILE A 54 21.32 3.62 19.08
C ILE A 54 21.36 5.06 18.56
N GLU A 55 22.19 5.93 19.14
CA GLU A 55 22.32 7.33 18.68
C GLU A 55 22.76 7.41 17.21
N ALA A 56 23.74 6.58 16.81
CA ALA A 56 24.18 6.52 15.41
C ALA A 56 23.07 6.01 14.48
N SER A 57 22.33 4.97 14.87
CA SER A 57 21.20 4.41 14.13
C SER A 57 20.08 5.44 13.93
N GLN A 58 19.71 6.14 15.00
CA GLN A 58 18.68 7.17 14.99
C GLN A 58 19.09 8.37 14.15
N HIS A 59 20.35 8.80 14.25
CA HIS A 59 20.88 9.90 13.45
C HIS A 59 20.86 9.55 11.94
N ILE A 60 21.28 8.34 11.56
CA ILE A 60 21.20 7.87 10.16
C ILE A 60 19.75 7.79 9.68
N THR A 61 18.86 7.23 10.50
CA THR A 61 17.42 7.13 10.19
C THR A 61 16.79 8.51 10.02
N PHE A 62 17.18 9.50 10.84
CA PHE A 62 16.75 10.88 10.73
C PHE A 62 17.22 11.52 9.42
N LEU A 63 18.49 11.35 9.03
CA LEU A 63 19.02 11.86 7.77
C LEU A 63 18.26 11.28 6.57
N VAL A 64 17.99 9.98 6.58
CA VAL A 64 17.23 9.30 5.52
C VAL A 64 15.81 9.83 5.45
N LYS A 65 15.13 9.98 6.61
CA LYS A 65 13.78 10.56 6.68
C LYS A 65 13.74 12.02 6.24
N LYS A 66 14.80 12.80 6.42
CA LYS A 66 14.88 14.19 5.96
C LYS A 66 14.87 14.27 4.43
N ASP A 67 15.46 13.30 3.76
CA ASP A 67 15.46 13.21 2.29
C ASP A 67 14.21 12.51 1.72
N ARG A 68 13.25 12.12 2.57
CA ARG A 68 11.99 11.49 2.15
C ARG A 68 11.34 12.23 1.01
N ASP A 69 11.16 13.55 1.14
CA ASP A 69 10.49 14.34 0.13
C ASP A 69 11.25 14.33 -1.21
N ASN A 70 12.58 14.28 -1.18
CA ASN A 70 13.41 14.17 -2.37
C ASN A 70 13.27 12.80 -3.05
N PHE A 71 13.29 11.71 -2.27
CA PHE A 71 13.10 10.34 -2.77
C PHE A 71 11.69 10.16 -3.37
N PHE A 72 10.66 10.67 -2.70
CA PHE A 72 9.28 10.62 -3.18
C PHE A 72 9.09 11.49 -4.44
N GLN A 73 9.64 12.71 -4.47
CA GLN A 73 9.56 13.57 -5.65
C GLN A 73 10.28 12.96 -6.86
N LEU A 74 11.46 12.38 -6.66
CA LEU A 74 12.21 11.73 -7.72
C LEU A 74 11.50 10.48 -8.25
N SER A 75 10.96 9.65 -7.36
CA SER A 75 10.11 8.51 -7.71
C SER A 75 8.90 8.96 -8.55
N ASN A 76 8.18 9.98 -8.09
CA ASN A 76 7.03 10.54 -8.83
C ASN A 76 7.42 11.09 -10.21
N LYS A 77 8.57 11.76 -10.33
CA LYS A 77 9.08 12.26 -11.62
C LYS A 77 9.41 11.12 -12.59
N LEU A 78 10.04 10.05 -12.11
CA LEU A 78 10.35 8.86 -12.90
C LEU A 78 9.07 8.14 -13.36
N LYS A 79 8.07 8.03 -12.46
CA LYS A 79 6.74 7.49 -12.77
C LYS A 79 6.02 8.32 -13.82
N LEU A 80 5.99 9.65 -13.68
CA LEU A 80 5.36 10.55 -14.65
C LEU A 80 6.04 10.46 -16.03
N LEU A 81 7.37 10.36 -16.05
CA LEU A 81 8.13 10.20 -17.28
C LEU A 81 7.81 8.86 -17.97
N SER A 82 7.69 7.77 -17.19
CA SER A 82 7.26 6.46 -17.69
C SER A 82 5.87 6.52 -18.33
N ILE A 83 4.91 7.15 -17.67
CA ILE A 83 3.53 7.31 -18.19
C ILE A 83 3.53 8.10 -19.50
N LYS A 84 4.23 9.24 -19.55
CA LYS A 84 4.32 10.06 -20.76
C LYS A 84 5.00 9.32 -21.93
N LEU A 85 6.02 8.52 -21.64
CA LEU A 85 6.66 7.68 -22.66
C LEU A 85 5.69 6.65 -23.21
N GLN A 86 4.87 6.02 -22.36
CA GLN A 86 3.85 5.07 -22.80
C GLN A 86 2.77 5.75 -23.65
N GLU A 87 2.28 6.93 -23.24
CA GLU A 87 1.31 7.71 -24.02
C GLU A 87 1.82 8.07 -25.42
N ILE A 88 3.10 8.46 -25.53
CA ILE A 88 3.74 8.77 -26.82
C ILE A 88 3.82 7.50 -27.69
N LEU A 89 4.14 6.35 -27.09
CA LEU A 89 4.21 5.08 -27.80
C LEU A 89 2.84 4.62 -28.29
N ASP A 90 1.80 4.79 -27.48
CA ASP A 90 0.44 4.44 -27.82
C ASP A 90 -0.08 5.32 -28.97
N ILE A 91 0.23 6.63 -28.98
CA ILE A 91 -0.08 7.53 -30.10
C ILE A 91 0.67 7.15 -31.38
N SER A 92 1.92 6.68 -31.25
CA SER A 92 2.73 6.25 -32.40
C SER A 92 2.26 4.94 -33.06
N SER A 93 1.43 4.16 -32.36
CA SER A 93 0.86 2.91 -32.85
C SER A 93 -0.41 3.09 -33.71
N VAL A 94 -0.97 4.31 -33.78
CA VAL A 94 -2.11 4.62 -34.64
C VAL A 94 -1.62 5.03 -36.03
N SER A 95 -1.21 4.04 -36.85
CA SER A 95 -1.13 4.22 -38.30
C SER A 95 -1.71 3.03 -39.07
N VAL A 96 -2.87 3.29 -39.69
CA VAL A 96 -3.37 2.82 -40.99
C VAL A 96 -3.52 1.30 -41.24
N THR A 97 -4.81 0.90 -41.23
CA THR A 97 -5.51 -0.21 -41.96
C THR A 97 -5.30 -1.69 -41.65
N ALA A 98 -6.47 -2.31 -41.41
CA ALA A 98 -7.01 -3.54 -42.01
C ALA A 98 -6.55 -4.94 -41.52
N ASN A 99 -7.56 -5.66 -41.02
CA ASN A 99 -7.81 -7.10 -41.07
C ASN A 99 -6.88 -8.12 -40.40
N SER A 100 -7.57 -8.98 -39.66
CA SER A 100 -7.33 -10.40 -39.39
C SER A 100 -6.35 -10.79 -38.28
N GLY A 101 -6.81 -11.73 -37.46
CA GLY A 101 -5.95 -12.65 -36.73
C GLY A 101 -6.05 -12.50 -35.22
N GLU A 102 -6.87 -13.35 -34.60
CA GLU A 102 -6.75 -13.71 -33.20
C GLU A 102 -5.27 -13.95 -32.83
N GLN A 103 -4.73 -13.17 -31.90
CA GLN A 103 -3.60 -13.60 -31.10
C GLN A 103 -3.95 -13.48 -29.62
N ASN A 104 -4.32 -14.64 -29.08
CA ASN A 104 -4.29 -14.98 -27.67
C ASN A 104 -2.86 -14.76 -27.14
N VAL A 105 -2.57 -13.56 -26.64
CA VAL A 105 -1.40 -13.32 -25.80
C VAL A 105 -1.88 -13.45 -24.36
N ARG A 106 -1.44 -14.54 -23.73
CA ARG A 106 -1.64 -14.87 -22.33
C ARG A 106 -0.91 -13.80 -21.49
N ASN A 107 -1.57 -12.66 -21.26
CA ASN A 107 -1.02 -11.59 -20.44
C ASN A 107 -0.91 -12.09 -18.99
N GLU A 108 0.32 -12.12 -18.46
CA GLU A 108 0.55 -12.22 -17.02
C GLU A 108 -0.18 -11.03 -16.37
N THR A 109 -1.32 -11.30 -15.73
CA THR A 109 -2.23 -10.27 -15.21
C THR A 109 -1.61 -9.58 -14.00
N MET A 110 -0.84 -8.52 -14.24
CA MET A 110 -0.52 -7.52 -13.25
C MET A 110 -1.83 -6.85 -12.79
N PHE A 111 -1.96 -6.55 -11.50
CA PHE A 111 -3.10 -5.77 -11.04
C PHE A 111 -2.98 -4.34 -11.59
N ILE A 112 -4.03 -3.89 -12.28
CA ILE A 112 -4.13 -2.54 -12.85
C ILE A 112 -5.39 -1.91 -12.27
N GLU A 113 -5.27 -0.73 -11.67
CA GLU A 113 -6.44 0.06 -11.28
C GLU A 113 -7.29 0.40 -12.50
N SER A 114 -8.60 0.45 -12.33
CA SER A 114 -9.48 1.03 -13.36
C SER A 114 -9.08 2.48 -13.66
N ILE A 115 -9.43 2.96 -14.85
CA ILE A 115 -9.16 4.34 -15.27
C ILE A 115 -9.73 5.34 -14.24
N GLU A 116 -10.91 5.06 -13.70
CA GLU A 116 -11.55 5.86 -12.68
C GLU A 116 -10.74 5.89 -11.38
N GLU A 117 -10.38 4.72 -10.84
CA GLU A 117 -9.55 4.62 -9.63
C GLU A 117 -8.20 5.32 -9.80
N LYS A 118 -7.57 5.16 -10.97
CA LYS A 118 -6.31 5.83 -11.31
C LYS A 118 -6.47 7.35 -11.28
N ASN A 119 -7.53 7.89 -11.90
CA ASN A 119 -7.79 9.33 -11.90
C ASN A 119 -8.00 9.87 -10.48
N ILE A 120 -8.71 9.13 -9.62
CA ILE A 120 -8.91 9.52 -8.22
C ILE A 120 -7.57 9.55 -7.46
N LEU A 121 -6.74 8.51 -7.63
CA LEU A 121 -5.43 8.42 -7.00
C LEU A 121 -4.49 9.53 -7.47
N ASP A 122 -4.43 9.78 -8.77
CA ASP A 122 -3.61 10.85 -9.35
C ASP A 122 -4.07 12.21 -8.83
N ASN A 123 -5.37 12.47 -8.77
CA ASN A 123 -5.92 13.70 -8.20
C ASN A 123 -5.58 13.85 -6.71
N PHE A 124 -5.69 12.78 -5.93
CA PHE A 124 -5.33 12.77 -4.52
C PHE A 124 -3.85 13.13 -4.31
N TYR A 125 -2.93 12.43 -4.98
CA TYR A 125 -1.49 12.67 -4.82
C TYR A 125 -1.03 14.00 -5.41
N ASN A 126 -1.61 14.44 -6.53
CA ASN A 126 -1.34 15.77 -7.08
C ASN A 126 -1.82 16.85 -6.11
N SER A 127 -3.04 16.71 -5.58
CA SER A 127 -3.61 17.64 -4.61
C SER A 127 -2.80 17.72 -3.33
N LEU A 128 -2.26 16.59 -2.86
CA LEU A 128 -1.49 16.51 -1.63
C LEU A 128 -0.05 17.04 -1.80
N ASN A 129 0.63 16.63 -2.87
CA ASN A 129 2.08 16.81 -2.98
C ASN A 129 2.51 17.91 -3.96
N VAL A 130 1.69 18.17 -4.99
CA VAL A 130 2.05 19.07 -6.09
C VAL A 130 1.35 20.42 -5.94
N THR A 131 0.03 20.42 -6.00
CA THR A 131 -0.76 21.66 -5.92
C THR A 131 -1.02 22.10 -4.48
N LYS A 132 -0.87 21.18 -3.50
CA LYS A 132 -1.10 21.41 -2.06
C LYS A 132 -2.48 21.99 -1.77
N THR A 133 -3.48 21.56 -2.54
CA THR A 133 -4.89 21.96 -2.42
C THR A 133 -5.65 21.13 -1.40
N ILE A 134 -5.04 20.09 -0.83
CA ILE A 134 -5.57 19.35 0.31
C ILE A 134 -4.52 19.17 1.40
N ASN A 135 -4.98 19.07 2.65
CA ASN A 135 -4.19 18.65 3.80
C ASN A 135 -4.75 17.35 4.39
N LEU A 136 -3.89 16.52 4.97
CA LEU A 136 -4.30 15.35 5.73
C LEU A 136 -4.43 15.70 7.22
N ILE A 137 -5.67 15.79 7.69
CA ILE A 137 -6.00 16.12 9.09
C ILE A 137 -6.43 14.88 9.86
N ASP A 138 -6.34 14.94 11.20
CA ASP A 138 -6.87 13.88 12.05
C ASP A 138 -8.40 13.81 11.95
N PRO A 139 -8.99 12.61 11.94
CA PRO A 139 -10.43 12.45 11.93
C PRO A 139 -11.07 13.08 13.19
N PRO A 140 -12.23 13.76 13.05
CA PRO A 140 -12.95 14.33 14.19
C PRO A 140 -13.42 13.21 15.12
N GLY A 141 -13.17 13.38 16.43
CA GLY A 141 -13.39 12.31 17.42
C GLY A 141 -12.22 11.33 17.55
N GLY A 142 -11.11 11.58 16.84
CA GLY A 142 -9.92 10.77 16.88
C GLY A 142 -9.99 9.54 15.98
N HIS A 143 -8.93 8.77 16.07
CA HIS A 143 -8.73 7.53 15.35
C HIS A 143 -9.81 6.48 15.66
N ARG A 144 -10.70 6.22 14.69
CA ARG A 144 -11.79 5.26 14.85
C ARG A 144 -11.74 4.13 13.83
N LEU A 145 -12.15 2.95 14.30
CA LEU A 145 -12.44 1.81 13.47
C LEU A 145 -13.80 2.06 12.79
N SER A 146 -13.80 2.05 11.47
CA SER A 146 -14.98 2.32 10.63
C SER A 146 -15.23 1.14 9.72
N TRP A 147 -16.49 0.87 9.45
CA TRP A 147 -16.89 -0.14 8.51
C TRP A 147 -16.92 0.43 7.11
N VAL A 148 -16.18 -0.19 6.20
CA VAL A 148 -16.06 0.27 4.81
C VAL A 148 -16.26 -0.90 3.89
N HIS A 149 -17.05 -0.70 2.83
CA HIS A 149 -17.16 -1.66 1.77
C HIS A 149 -15.80 -1.78 1.07
N SER A 150 -15.23 -2.98 1.01
CA SER A 150 -13.84 -3.18 0.59
C SER A 150 -13.51 -2.66 -0.82
N ARG A 151 -14.50 -2.54 -1.70
CA ARG A 151 -14.33 -1.96 -3.05
C ARG A 151 -14.23 -0.44 -3.09
N ASP A 152 -14.59 0.26 -2.01
CA ASP A 152 -14.35 1.71 -1.89
C ASP A 152 -12.92 2.02 -1.44
N ILE A 153 -12.14 0.99 -1.09
CA ILE A 153 -10.72 1.09 -0.80
C ILE A 153 -9.93 0.95 -2.10
N ILE A 154 -9.32 2.05 -2.54
CA ILE A 154 -8.57 2.14 -3.78
C ILE A 154 -7.06 2.28 -3.51
N GLY A 155 -6.26 2.01 -4.54
CA GLY A 155 -4.80 2.13 -4.47
C GLY A 155 -4.10 1.00 -3.71
N VAL A 156 -4.79 -0.15 -3.56
CA VAL A 156 -4.24 -1.37 -2.94
C VAL A 156 -2.93 -1.81 -3.61
N PHE A 157 -2.79 -1.58 -4.92
CA PHE A 157 -1.61 -1.94 -5.72
C PHE A 157 -0.89 -0.73 -6.36
N HIS A 158 -1.31 0.50 -6.06
CA HIS A 158 -0.90 1.70 -6.81
C HIS A 158 0.62 1.99 -6.79
N PHE A 159 1.31 1.46 -5.77
CA PHE A 159 2.76 1.61 -5.59
C PHE A 159 3.57 0.35 -5.91
N GLU A 160 2.93 -0.79 -6.18
CA GLU A 160 3.62 -2.07 -6.33
C GLU A 160 3.18 -2.83 -7.58
N SER A 161 4.15 -3.23 -8.40
CA SER A 161 3.91 -4.28 -9.41
C SER A 161 3.98 -5.65 -8.75
N ILE A 162 2.86 -6.07 -8.18
CA ILE A 162 2.69 -7.45 -7.74
C ILE A 162 2.01 -8.22 -8.88
N LYS A 163 2.64 -9.30 -9.36
CA LYS A 163 1.93 -10.28 -10.18
C LYS A 163 0.84 -10.92 -9.32
N ALA A 164 -0.35 -11.15 -9.88
CA ALA A 164 -1.46 -11.67 -9.10
C ALA A 164 -1.14 -12.96 -8.32
N ASP A 165 -0.27 -13.80 -8.88
CA ASP A 165 0.20 -15.04 -8.26
C ASP A 165 1.19 -14.79 -7.11
N ASP A 166 2.05 -13.79 -7.21
CA ASP A 166 3.06 -13.44 -6.19
C ASP A 166 2.43 -12.87 -4.93
N LEU A 167 1.22 -12.28 -5.05
CA LEU A 167 0.48 -11.75 -3.91
C LEU A 167 0.27 -12.81 -2.82
N TRP A 168 0.14 -14.09 -3.17
CA TRP A 168 -0.16 -15.17 -2.23
C TRP A 168 1.06 -16.05 -1.91
N ASN A 169 2.15 -15.93 -2.68
CA ASN A 169 3.31 -16.83 -2.63
C ASN A 169 4.39 -16.47 -1.58
N HIS A 170 4.05 -15.75 -0.51
CA HIS A 170 4.99 -15.54 0.62
C HIS A 170 4.72 -16.49 1.80
N HIS A 171 5.77 -16.72 2.60
CA HIS A 171 5.84 -17.63 3.75
C HIS A 171 4.79 -17.41 4.85
N THR A 172 4.03 -16.31 4.82
CA THR A 172 3.08 -15.88 5.86
C THR A 172 1.63 -16.35 5.67
N GLY A 173 1.31 -17.08 4.60
CA GLY A 173 0.00 -17.73 4.44
C GLY A 173 -0.55 -17.67 3.01
N ASN A 174 -1.37 -18.66 2.66
CA ASN A 174 -2.00 -18.79 1.34
C ASN A 174 -3.37 -18.09 1.28
N LYS A 175 -3.89 -17.90 0.06
CA LYS A 175 -5.17 -17.25 -0.22
C LYS A 175 -6.35 -17.81 0.60
N ALA A 176 -6.42 -19.14 0.75
CA ALA A 176 -7.49 -19.81 1.48
C ALA A 176 -7.55 -19.40 2.95
N LYS A 177 -6.40 -19.30 3.63
CA LYS A 177 -6.35 -18.83 5.02
C LYS A 177 -6.85 -17.39 5.16
N PHE A 178 -6.48 -16.50 4.23
CA PHE A 178 -6.98 -15.13 4.24
C PHE A 178 -8.49 -15.06 4.00
N ALA A 179 -9.03 -15.92 3.12
CA ALA A 179 -10.47 -16.00 2.87
C ALA A 179 -11.23 -16.47 4.11
N GLU A 180 -10.73 -17.51 4.78
CA GLU A 180 -11.32 -18.02 6.02
C GLU A 180 -11.37 -16.94 7.11
N LEU A 181 -10.30 -16.16 7.27
CA LEU A 181 -10.25 -15.04 8.21
C LEU A 181 -11.25 -13.94 7.84
N ALA A 182 -11.36 -13.61 6.55
CA ALA A 182 -12.24 -12.55 6.07
C ALA A 182 -13.73 -12.91 6.26
N LEU A 183 -14.11 -14.17 6.02
CA LEU A 183 -15.49 -14.64 6.20
C LEU A 183 -15.97 -14.55 7.67
N LYS A 184 -15.05 -14.54 8.64
CA LYS A 184 -15.36 -14.41 10.07
C LYS A 184 -15.64 -12.96 10.50
N ILE A 185 -15.34 -11.97 9.66
CA ILE A 185 -15.54 -10.54 9.97
C ILE A 185 -16.99 -10.24 10.31
N GLY A 186 -17.94 -10.81 9.56
CA GLY A 186 -19.38 -10.63 9.80
C GLY A 186 -19.81 -11.12 11.18
N THR A 187 -19.33 -12.29 11.61
CA THR A 187 -19.60 -12.83 12.95
C THR A 187 -19.07 -11.90 14.04
N VAL A 188 -17.83 -11.41 13.88
CA VAL A 188 -17.23 -10.45 14.83
C VAL A 188 -18.04 -9.16 14.88
N ARG A 189 -18.50 -8.65 13.74
CA ARG A 189 -19.40 -7.47 13.67
C ARG A 189 -20.66 -7.70 14.51
N THR A 190 -21.38 -8.80 14.28
CA THR A 190 -22.62 -9.12 15.03
C THR A 190 -22.38 -9.21 16.54
N MET A 191 -21.23 -9.76 16.96
CA MET A 191 -20.88 -9.83 18.39
C MET A 191 -20.60 -8.45 18.99
N ILE A 192 -19.91 -7.57 18.26
CA ILE A 192 -19.68 -6.18 18.69
C ILE A 192 -21.00 -5.42 18.79
N GLU A 193 -21.88 -5.57 17.79
CA GLU A 193 -23.22 -4.96 17.80
C GLU A 193 -24.10 -5.50 18.93
N GLY A 194 -23.87 -6.76 19.34
CA GLY A 194 -24.46 -7.36 20.53
C GLY A 194 -23.84 -6.91 21.86
N GLY A 195 -22.86 -6.01 21.84
CA GLY A 195 -22.25 -5.39 23.03
C GLY A 195 -20.99 -6.08 23.56
N MET A 196 -20.45 -7.10 22.88
CA MET A 196 -19.17 -7.69 23.27
C MET A 196 -18.00 -6.81 22.85
N ASN A 197 -16.95 -6.77 23.67
CA ASN A 197 -15.69 -6.12 23.30
C ASN A 197 -14.73 -7.10 22.61
N LEU A 198 -13.72 -6.56 21.93
CA LEU A 198 -12.76 -7.37 21.16
C LEU A 198 -11.97 -8.37 22.02
N GLU A 199 -11.66 -8.03 23.28
CA GLU A 199 -10.91 -8.92 24.18
C GLU A 199 -11.76 -10.15 24.56
N GLN A 200 -13.08 -9.98 24.75
CA GLN A 200 -14.00 -11.09 24.97
C GLN A 200 -14.10 -11.98 23.73
N ILE A 201 -14.31 -11.38 22.55
CA ILE A 201 -14.44 -12.12 21.28
C ILE A 201 -13.14 -12.89 20.98
N LYS A 202 -11.98 -12.31 21.31
CA LYS A 202 -10.66 -12.92 21.09
C LYS A 202 -10.45 -14.22 21.89
N GLN A 203 -11.20 -14.45 22.97
CA GLN A 203 -11.14 -15.70 23.74
C GLN A 203 -11.69 -16.91 22.97
N ASP A 204 -12.53 -16.68 21.95
CA ASP A 204 -12.94 -17.74 21.02
C ASP A 204 -11.78 -18.05 20.06
N SER A 205 -11.21 -19.25 20.21
CA SER A 205 -10.07 -19.73 19.40
C SER A 205 -10.34 -19.74 17.90
N THR A 206 -11.61 -19.80 17.48
CA THR A 206 -12.01 -19.74 16.08
C THR A 206 -11.98 -18.32 15.51
N LEU A 207 -12.12 -17.30 16.37
CA LEU A 207 -12.19 -15.88 16.01
C LEU A 207 -10.91 -15.11 16.35
N THR A 208 -10.06 -15.61 17.25
CA THR A 208 -8.82 -14.95 17.71
C THR A 208 -8.01 -14.36 16.54
N ALA A 209 -7.70 -15.18 15.53
CA ALA A 209 -6.90 -14.75 14.40
C ALA A 209 -7.61 -13.69 13.52
N CYS A 210 -8.94 -13.75 13.40
CA CYS A 210 -9.70 -12.73 12.68
C CYS A 210 -9.64 -11.39 13.42
N VAL A 211 -9.89 -11.41 14.73
CA VAL A 211 -9.82 -10.23 15.61
C VAL A 211 -8.44 -9.58 15.53
N GLU A 212 -7.37 -10.36 15.68
CA GLU A 212 -6.00 -9.85 15.62
C GLU A 212 -5.62 -9.24 14.27
N GLN A 213 -6.12 -9.81 13.18
CA GLN A 213 -5.73 -9.39 11.84
C GLN A 213 -6.58 -8.23 11.31
N TYR A 214 -7.85 -8.12 11.69
CA TYR A 214 -8.73 -7.09 11.12
C TYR A 214 -9.06 -5.97 12.10
N PHE A 215 -9.03 -6.22 13.41
CA PHE A 215 -9.59 -5.29 14.40
C PHE A 215 -8.54 -4.69 15.35
N SER A 216 -7.39 -5.35 15.56
CA SER A 216 -6.35 -4.81 16.43
C SER A 216 -5.68 -3.56 15.85
N LEU A 217 -5.51 -2.51 16.64
CA LEU A 217 -4.93 -1.22 16.22
C LEU A 217 -3.59 -1.34 15.47
N ASN A 218 -2.74 -2.29 15.85
CA ASN A 218 -1.42 -2.50 15.27
C ASN A 218 -1.46 -3.21 13.92
N ARG A 219 -2.58 -3.86 13.59
CA ARG A 219 -2.70 -4.70 12.39
C ARG A 219 -3.86 -4.30 11.50
N ALA A 220 -4.91 -3.65 11.99
CA ALA A 220 -6.07 -3.27 11.20
C ALA A 220 -5.66 -2.52 9.92
N VAL A 221 -6.43 -2.73 8.85
CA VAL A 221 -6.22 -2.02 7.58
C VAL A 221 -6.34 -0.53 7.82
N ARG A 222 -5.36 0.24 7.34
CA ARG A 222 -5.34 1.70 7.49
C ARG A 222 -5.59 2.39 6.15
N VAL A 223 -6.38 3.45 6.20
CA VAL A 223 -6.78 4.21 5.02
C VAL A 223 -6.77 5.71 5.29
N TYR A 224 -6.63 6.50 4.23
CA TYR A 224 -6.97 7.92 4.21
C TYR A 224 -8.35 8.11 3.60
N GLN A 225 -9.20 8.92 4.21
CA GLN A 225 -10.49 9.24 3.62
C GLN A 225 -10.34 10.40 2.63
N TYR A 226 -10.84 10.21 1.40
CA TYR A 226 -10.84 11.21 0.34
C TYR A 226 -12.22 11.24 -0.34
N GLY A 227 -13.05 12.21 0.04
CA GLY A 227 -14.46 12.25 -0.37
C GLY A 227 -15.22 11.02 0.15
N ASP A 228 -15.86 10.31 -0.77
CA ASP A 228 -16.58 9.06 -0.56
C ASP A 228 -15.68 7.80 -0.70
N LYS A 229 -14.40 7.98 -1.03
CA LYS A 229 -13.44 6.88 -1.23
C LYS A 229 -12.39 6.82 -0.12
N TYR A 230 -11.70 5.68 -0.07
CA TYR A 230 -10.66 5.40 0.90
C TYR A 230 -9.36 5.03 0.19
N ILE A 231 -8.30 5.79 0.41
CA ILE A 231 -6.99 5.54 -0.16
C ILE A 231 -6.22 4.60 0.76
N PHE A 232 -5.77 3.46 0.24
CA PHE A 232 -4.99 2.48 0.98
C PHE A 232 -3.66 3.08 1.47
N SER A 233 -3.33 2.92 2.76
CA SER A 233 -2.14 3.55 3.37
C SER A 233 -0.91 2.64 3.49
N GLY A 234 -0.93 1.43 2.93
CA GLY A 234 0.23 0.54 2.83
C GLY A 234 0.12 -0.81 3.54
N GLU A 235 -0.58 -0.89 4.68
CA GLU A 235 -0.62 -2.11 5.50
C GLU A 235 -1.88 -2.96 5.31
N GLY A 236 -1.70 -4.27 5.10
CA GLY A 236 -2.82 -5.21 4.98
C GLY A 236 -3.37 -5.47 3.58
N ARG A 237 -2.56 -5.27 2.54
CA ARG A 237 -2.95 -5.45 1.14
C ARG A 237 -3.72 -6.75 0.84
N ARG A 238 -3.22 -7.88 1.34
CA ARG A 238 -3.85 -9.21 1.15
C ARG A 238 -5.24 -9.29 1.78
N ARG A 239 -5.42 -8.66 2.94
CA ARG A 239 -6.69 -8.60 3.67
C ARG A 239 -7.72 -7.77 2.92
N VAL A 240 -7.30 -6.62 2.39
CA VAL A 240 -8.17 -5.80 1.54
C VAL A 240 -8.51 -6.56 0.26
N ARG A 241 -7.52 -7.16 -0.41
CA ARG A 241 -7.74 -7.85 -1.67
C ARG A 241 -8.70 -9.03 -1.54
N ILE A 242 -8.53 -9.89 -0.52
CA ILE A 242 -9.44 -11.02 -0.36
C ILE A 242 -10.86 -10.54 -0.04
N ALA A 243 -11.00 -9.46 0.74
CA ALA A 243 -12.30 -8.89 1.04
C ALA A 243 -12.97 -8.30 -0.21
N GLN A 244 -12.21 -7.67 -1.11
CA GLN A 244 -12.71 -7.17 -2.39
C GLN A 244 -13.21 -8.29 -3.30
N GLU A 245 -12.49 -9.41 -3.35
CA GLU A 245 -12.91 -10.60 -4.10
C GLU A 245 -14.19 -11.21 -3.53
N LEU A 246 -14.34 -11.20 -2.20
CA LEU A 246 -15.52 -11.69 -1.50
C LEU A 246 -16.68 -10.67 -1.42
N GLY A 247 -16.45 -9.41 -1.81
CA GLY A 247 -17.45 -8.34 -1.74
C GLY A 247 -17.86 -7.99 -0.30
N LEU A 248 -16.92 -8.04 0.65
CA LEU A 248 -17.20 -7.84 2.07
C LEU A 248 -17.02 -6.39 2.51
N ASP A 249 -17.80 -5.97 3.50
CA ASP A 249 -17.43 -4.87 4.38
C ASP A 249 -16.32 -5.31 5.32
N ILE A 250 -15.32 -4.45 5.52
CA ILE A 250 -14.24 -4.71 6.46
C ILE A 250 -14.06 -3.56 7.44
N PRO A 251 -13.56 -3.85 8.65
CA PRO A 251 -13.13 -2.82 9.56
C PRO A 251 -11.84 -2.18 9.03
N VAL A 252 -11.83 -0.86 8.96
CA VAL A 252 -10.64 -0.07 8.63
C VAL A 252 -10.43 1.01 9.67
N PHE A 253 -9.17 1.38 9.84
CA PHE A 253 -8.77 2.50 10.66
C PHE A 253 -8.54 3.72 9.78
N ILE A 254 -9.37 4.74 9.93
CA ILE A 254 -9.21 6.00 9.20
C ILE A 254 -8.09 6.77 9.89
N ALA A 255 -6.91 6.80 9.25
CA ALA A 255 -5.72 7.41 9.81
C ALA A 255 -5.76 8.93 9.67
N LYS A 256 -6.20 9.43 8.50
CA LYS A 256 -6.34 10.86 8.18
C LYS A 256 -7.52 11.08 7.24
N ILE A 257 -8.04 12.30 7.23
CA ILE A 257 -9.05 12.78 6.29
C ILE A 257 -8.42 13.86 5.42
N ALA A 258 -8.63 13.77 4.10
CA ALA A 258 -8.28 14.82 3.17
C ALA A 258 -9.24 16.01 3.30
N HIS A 259 -8.69 17.16 3.65
CA HIS A 259 -9.41 18.42 3.81
C HIS A 259 -8.96 19.41 2.75
N ILE A 260 -9.90 19.99 2.00
CA ILE A 260 -9.62 21.01 0.97
C ILE A 260 -9.13 22.29 1.64
N VAL A 261 -8.07 22.88 1.11
CA VAL A 261 -7.47 24.13 1.59
C VAL A 261 -8.08 25.33 0.88
#